data_AF-A0A071M302-F1
#
_entry.id   AF-A0A071M302-F1
#
_cell.length_a   1.000
_cell.length_b   1.000
_cell.length_c   1.000
_cell.angle_alpha   90.00
_cell.angle_beta   90.00
_cell.angle_gamma   90.00
#
_symmetry.space_group_name_H-M   'P 1'
#
loop_
_entity.id
_entity.type
_entity.pdbx_description
1 polymer ?
#
loop_
_entity_poly.entity_id
_entity_poly.type
_entity_poly.pdbx_seq_one_letter_code
_entity_poly.pdbx_strand_id
1 'polypeptide(L)'
;MHCHPGDISRLFLCVPTLHLNRPAPAESFLAAAVDAGYELEHVLRDYPRVRYRPLDFHSLCQQSLSVLDDTLLADLTGDMPLGWRGAHWAALLIAPSGDARYLPHLDEVRRHRGVEWAGELAEAASCPDARSSAFRCCRSILQLRNQLAALPRVTVRLRRGLTPDALEARASAVRAAYRNGGLDTALAMARH
;
A
#
# COMPACT_ATOMS: atom_id res chain seq x y z
N MET A 1 7.77 13.13 -4.90
CA MET A 1 6.98 11.98 -5.36
C MET A 1 7.56 11.44 -6.65
N HIS A 2 8.03 10.21 -6.62
CA HIS A 2 8.66 9.49 -7.72
C HIS A 2 7.66 8.74 -8.59
N CYS A 3 6.58 8.25 -7.99
CA CYS A 3 5.44 7.60 -8.61
C CYS A 3 4.32 8.61 -8.87
N HIS A 4 3.51 8.31 -9.88
CA HIS A 4 2.37 9.14 -10.27
C HIS A 4 1.34 9.18 -9.14
N PRO A 5 0.90 10.36 -8.66
CA PRO A 5 0.01 10.49 -7.50
C PRO A 5 -1.29 9.68 -7.61
N GLY A 6 -1.88 9.62 -8.81
CA GLY A 6 -3.09 8.83 -9.05
C GLY A 6 -2.90 7.32 -8.90
N ASP A 7 -1.69 6.81 -9.13
CA ASP A 7 -1.42 5.38 -8.97
C ASP A 7 -1.20 5.06 -7.49
N ILE A 8 -0.51 5.94 -6.76
CA ILE A 8 -0.35 5.79 -5.30
C ILE A 8 -1.71 5.91 -4.59
N SER A 9 -2.54 6.89 -4.93
CA SER A 9 -3.89 7.03 -4.38
C SER A 9 -4.72 5.76 -4.57
N ARG A 10 -4.63 5.10 -5.73
CA ARG A 10 -5.35 3.83 -5.96
C ARG A 10 -4.85 2.69 -5.06
N LEU A 11 -3.56 2.68 -4.70
CA LEU A 11 -3.01 1.65 -3.82
C LEU A 11 -3.49 1.76 -2.38
N PHE A 12 -3.75 2.97 -1.86
CA PHE A 12 -4.14 3.12 -0.45
C PHE A 12 -5.59 3.56 -0.19
N LEU A 13 -6.34 4.05 -1.20
CA LEU A 13 -7.76 4.44 -1.02
C LEU A 13 -8.65 3.27 -0.58
N CYS A 14 -8.30 2.05 -0.95
CA CYS A 14 -9.02 0.83 -0.55
C CYS A 14 -8.48 0.19 0.73
N VAL A 15 -7.48 0.81 1.39
CA VAL A 15 -6.92 0.27 2.62
C VAL A 15 -7.96 0.41 3.74
N PRO A 16 -8.23 -0.65 4.50
CA PRO A 16 -9.16 -0.61 5.62
C PRO A 16 -8.52 0.07 6.84
N THR A 17 -8.06 1.31 6.67
CA THR A 17 -7.26 2.06 7.66
C THR A 17 -7.97 2.17 9.00
N LEU A 18 -9.30 2.26 9.04
CA LEU A 18 -10.07 2.31 10.29
C LEU A 18 -10.07 0.97 11.05
N HIS A 19 -9.99 -0.15 10.34
CA HIS A 19 -9.85 -1.46 10.98
C HIS A 19 -8.41 -1.72 11.40
N LEU A 20 -7.45 -1.16 10.67
CA LEU A 20 -6.03 -1.39 10.89
C LEU A 20 -5.33 -0.24 11.63
N ASN A 21 -6.00 0.72 12.25
CA ASN A 21 -5.31 1.83 12.95
C ASN A 21 -5.08 1.58 14.45
N ARG A 22 -5.62 0.49 14.99
CA ARG A 22 -5.56 0.16 16.43
C ARG A 22 -5.47 -1.36 16.64
N PRO A 23 -4.85 -1.83 17.73
CA PRO A 23 -4.62 -3.25 17.97
C PRO A 23 -5.89 -4.11 17.93
N ALA A 24 -6.90 -3.78 18.73
CA ALA A 24 -8.07 -4.66 18.87
C ALA A 24 -8.92 -4.79 17.58
N PRO A 25 -9.28 -3.69 16.86
CA PRO A 25 -9.93 -3.81 15.56
C PRO A 25 -9.05 -4.52 14.52
N ALA A 26 -7.73 -4.31 14.55
CA ALA A 26 -6.81 -4.92 13.62
C ALA A 26 -6.69 -6.43 13.84
N GLU A 27 -6.71 -6.87 15.10
CA GLU A 27 -6.68 -8.29 15.44
C GLU A 27 -7.88 -9.01 14.84
N SER A 28 -9.09 -8.51 15.10
CA SER A 28 -10.32 -9.12 14.56
C SER A 28 -10.35 -9.09 13.04
N PHE A 29 -9.92 -7.99 12.42
CA PHE A 29 -9.90 -7.85 10.98
C PHE A 29 -8.89 -8.81 10.33
N LEU A 30 -7.66 -8.86 10.85
CA LEU A 30 -6.59 -9.71 10.32
C LEU A 30 -6.91 -11.20 10.55
N ALA A 31 -7.50 -11.56 11.69
CA ALA A 31 -7.97 -12.92 11.94
C ALA A 31 -9.03 -13.32 10.91
N ALA A 32 -10.06 -12.49 10.70
CA ALA A 32 -11.10 -12.76 9.71
C ALA A 32 -10.55 -12.84 8.27
N ALA A 33 -9.58 -11.99 7.93
CA ALA A 33 -8.90 -12.07 6.64
C ALA A 33 -8.14 -13.41 6.50
N VAL A 34 -7.37 -13.81 7.52
CA VAL A 34 -6.65 -15.09 7.50
C VAL A 34 -7.62 -16.26 7.37
N ASP A 35 -8.71 -16.27 8.12
CA ASP A 35 -9.74 -17.32 8.05
C ASP A 35 -10.36 -17.41 6.65
N ALA A 36 -10.73 -16.27 6.06
CA ALA A 36 -11.23 -16.20 4.69
C ALA A 36 -10.21 -16.72 3.67
N GLY A 37 -8.91 -16.45 3.88
CA GLY A 37 -7.84 -16.96 3.03
C GLY A 37 -7.71 -18.49 3.08
N TYR A 38 -7.95 -19.11 4.23
CA TYR A 38 -7.95 -20.57 4.35
C TYR A 38 -9.23 -21.19 3.76
N GLU A 39 -10.40 -20.64 4.08
CA GLU A 39 -11.68 -21.12 3.56
C GLU A 39 -11.74 -21.05 2.02
N LEU A 40 -11.19 -19.98 1.45
CA LEU A 40 -11.24 -19.67 0.03
C LEU A 40 -9.89 -19.88 -0.68
N GLU A 41 -9.03 -20.73 -0.12
CA GLU A 41 -7.71 -21.02 -0.70
C GLU A 41 -7.81 -21.49 -2.16
N HIS A 42 -8.82 -22.30 -2.46
CA HIS A 42 -9.10 -22.76 -3.83
C HIS A 42 -9.43 -21.59 -4.77
N VAL A 43 -10.16 -20.58 -4.32
CA VAL A 43 -10.45 -19.38 -5.13
C VAL A 43 -9.17 -18.60 -5.41
N LEU A 44 -8.34 -18.40 -4.39
CA LEU A 44 -7.06 -17.73 -4.49
C LEU A 44 -6.10 -18.42 -5.48
N ARG A 45 -6.10 -19.75 -5.48
CA ARG A 45 -5.24 -20.59 -6.32
C ARG A 45 -5.75 -20.68 -7.76
N ASP A 46 -7.02 -21.01 -7.93
CA ASP A 46 -7.60 -21.37 -9.23
C ASP A 46 -8.10 -20.14 -9.99
N TYR A 47 -8.46 -19.06 -9.28
CA TYR A 47 -9.03 -17.83 -9.84
C TYR A 47 -8.33 -16.55 -9.35
N PRO A 48 -7.00 -16.43 -9.48
CA PRO A 48 -6.22 -15.31 -8.92
C PRO A 48 -6.57 -13.93 -9.50
N ARG A 49 -7.31 -13.88 -10.61
CA ARG A 49 -7.75 -12.63 -11.26
C ARG A 49 -9.18 -12.24 -10.93
N VAL A 50 -9.95 -13.13 -10.30
CA VAL A 50 -11.35 -12.85 -9.95
C VAL A 50 -11.37 -12.02 -8.69
N ARG A 51 -11.99 -10.83 -8.78
CA ARG A 51 -12.26 -10.02 -7.60
C ARG A 51 -13.40 -10.64 -6.82
N TYR A 52 -13.08 -11.11 -5.62
CA TYR A 52 -14.06 -11.68 -4.71
C TYR A 52 -13.95 -10.96 -3.37
N ARG A 53 -15.07 -10.36 -2.92
CA ARG A 53 -15.08 -9.42 -1.80
C ARG A 53 -14.40 -9.93 -0.53
N PRO A 54 -14.59 -11.20 -0.09
CA PRO A 54 -13.88 -11.73 1.07
C PRO A 54 -12.35 -11.74 0.95
N LEU A 55 -11.82 -11.71 -0.28
CA LEU A 55 -10.40 -11.76 -0.61
C LEU A 55 -9.87 -10.42 -1.16
N ASP A 56 -10.65 -9.34 -1.03
CA ASP A 56 -10.24 -8.00 -1.50
C ASP A 56 -8.96 -7.55 -0.78
N PHE A 57 -8.81 -7.89 0.51
CA PHE A 57 -7.61 -7.56 1.27
C PHE A 57 -6.37 -8.33 0.79
N HIS A 58 -6.47 -9.63 0.49
CA HIS A 58 -5.37 -10.39 -0.13
C HIS A 58 -4.96 -9.80 -1.46
N SER A 59 -5.95 -9.47 -2.29
CA SER A 59 -5.71 -8.88 -3.60
C SER A 59 -5.01 -7.52 -3.49
N LEU A 60 -5.40 -6.71 -2.51
CA LEU A 60 -4.77 -5.42 -2.20
C LEU A 60 -3.32 -5.62 -1.75
N CYS A 61 -3.07 -6.48 -0.76
CA CYS A 61 -1.73 -6.80 -0.28
C CYS A 61 -0.84 -7.33 -1.41
N GLN A 62 -1.34 -8.26 -2.22
CA GLN A 62 -0.60 -8.83 -3.35
C GLN A 62 -0.20 -7.76 -4.38
N GLN A 63 -1.13 -6.85 -4.71
CA GLN A 63 -0.87 -5.76 -5.65
C GLN A 63 0.16 -4.78 -5.10
N SER A 64 -0.01 -4.35 -3.86
CA SER A 64 0.91 -3.39 -3.23
C SER A 64 2.30 -4.00 -2.98
N LEU A 65 2.39 -5.27 -2.55
CA LEU A 65 3.67 -5.97 -2.37
C LEU A 65 4.40 -6.19 -3.70
N SER A 66 3.68 -6.34 -4.81
CA SER A 66 4.32 -6.51 -6.14
C SER A 66 5.10 -5.30 -6.63
N VAL A 67 4.82 -4.13 -6.06
CA VAL A 67 5.47 -2.84 -6.37
C VAL A 67 6.18 -2.25 -5.16
N LEU A 68 6.38 -3.06 -4.10
CA LEU A 68 7.06 -2.63 -2.89
C LEU A 68 8.57 -2.53 -3.14
N ASP A 69 9.04 -1.29 -3.25
CA ASP A 69 10.45 -0.92 -3.32
C ASP A 69 10.73 0.34 -2.49
N ASP A 70 12.00 0.72 -2.39
CA ASP A 70 12.42 1.93 -1.68
C ASP A 70 11.78 3.21 -2.24
N THR A 71 11.43 3.21 -3.54
CA THR A 71 10.85 4.37 -4.21
C THR A 71 9.39 4.58 -3.77
N LEU A 72 8.60 3.51 -3.74
CA LEU A 72 7.24 3.54 -3.23
C LEU A 72 7.22 3.87 -1.73
N LEU A 73 8.13 3.30 -0.95
CA LEU A 73 8.22 3.58 0.49
C LEU A 73 8.53 5.04 0.74
N ALA A 74 9.53 5.62 0.06
CA ALA A 74 9.85 7.04 0.15
C ALA A 74 8.67 7.94 -0.25
N ASP A 75 7.86 7.54 -1.22
CA ASP A 75 6.66 8.29 -1.60
C ASP A 75 5.49 8.15 -0.60
N LEU A 76 5.40 7.01 0.10
CA LEU A 76 4.37 6.77 1.12
C LEU A 76 4.71 7.42 2.46
N THR A 77 6.00 7.47 2.82
CA THR A 77 6.48 8.01 4.10
C THR A 77 6.94 9.46 4.02
N GLY A 78 7.28 9.95 2.82
CA GLY A 78 7.74 11.31 2.58
C GLY A 78 6.68 12.40 2.79
N ASP A 79 7.16 13.64 2.84
CA ASP A 79 6.47 14.86 3.31
C ASP A 79 5.02 15.06 2.81
N MET A 80 4.09 14.45 3.55
CA MET A 80 2.68 14.84 3.75
C MET A 80 1.68 14.87 2.58
N PRO A 81 1.89 14.42 1.32
CA PRO A 81 0.82 14.53 0.31
C PRO A 81 -0.32 13.55 0.63
N LEU A 82 0.02 12.46 1.33
CA LEU A 82 -0.87 11.37 1.74
C LEU A 82 -1.11 11.39 3.27
N GLY A 83 -0.48 12.34 3.97
CA GLY A 83 -0.42 12.42 5.42
C GLY A 83 0.04 11.12 6.09
N TRP A 84 -0.37 10.93 7.35
CA TRP A 84 -0.04 9.74 8.12
C TRP A 84 -0.60 8.43 7.55
N ARG A 85 -1.60 8.48 6.66
CA ARG A 85 -2.20 7.27 6.06
C ARG A 85 -1.24 6.56 5.12
N GLY A 86 -0.40 7.32 4.40
CA GLY A 86 0.65 6.75 3.55
C GLY A 86 1.67 5.98 4.38
N ALA A 87 2.22 6.62 5.40
CA ALA A 87 3.17 6.00 6.34
C ALA A 87 2.56 4.79 7.08
N HIS A 88 1.29 4.89 7.48
CA HIS A 88 0.55 3.77 8.08
C HIS A 88 0.44 2.58 7.12
N TRP A 89 0.13 2.83 5.84
CA TRP A 89 0.11 1.79 4.82
C TRP A 89 1.49 1.22 4.53
N ALA A 90 2.53 2.05 4.48
CA ALA A 90 3.91 1.59 4.34
C ALA A 90 4.28 0.59 5.45
N ALA A 91 4.00 0.91 6.72
CA ALA A 91 4.23 0.00 7.83
C ALA A 91 3.46 -1.33 7.68
N LEU A 92 2.21 -1.27 7.23
CA LEU A 92 1.37 -2.44 6.95
C LEU A 92 1.79 -3.25 5.72
N LEU A 93 2.65 -2.72 4.85
CA LEU A 93 3.27 -3.46 3.74
C LEU A 93 4.61 -4.08 4.16
N ILE A 94 5.39 -3.37 4.97
CA ILE A 94 6.64 -3.87 5.53
C ILE A 94 6.36 -5.12 6.37
N ALA A 95 5.31 -5.09 7.22
CA ALA A 95 4.95 -6.21 8.09
C ALA A 95 4.75 -7.55 7.35
N PRO A 96 3.89 -7.68 6.32
CA PRO A 96 3.76 -8.91 5.55
C PRO A 96 4.92 -9.15 4.58
N SER A 97 5.68 -8.14 4.14
CA SER A 97 6.89 -8.37 3.33
C SER A 97 7.96 -9.17 4.09
N GLY A 98 8.09 -8.90 5.40
CA GLY A 98 9.11 -9.50 6.26
C GLY A 98 10.53 -9.04 5.98
N ASP A 99 10.71 -7.98 5.17
CA ASP A 99 12.02 -7.48 4.81
C ASP A 99 12.42 -6.31 5.72
N ALA A 100 13.28 -6.62 6.69
CA ALA A 100 13.75 -5.65 7.68
C ALA A 100 14.53 -4.47 7.06
N ARG A 101 15.01 -4.59 5.82
CA ARG A 101 15.70 -3.49 5.11
C ARG A 101 14.81 -2.26 4.93
N TYR A 102 13.50 -2.44 4.97
CA TYR A 102 12.53 -1.37 4.75
C TYR A 102 12.14 -0.62 6.03
N LEU A 103 12.48 -1.13 7.21
CA LEU A 103 12.15 -0.48 8.49
C LEU A 103 12.68 0.97 8.61
N PRO A 104 13.89 1.33 8.12
CA PRO A 104 14.39 2.69 8.20
C PRO A 104 13.50 3.74 7.52
N HIS A 105 12.67 3.36 6.53
CA HIS A 105 11.72 4.29 5.90
C HIS A 105 10.65 4.82 6.87
N LEU A 106 10.48 4.19 8.03
CA LEU A 106 9.52 4.60 9.04
C LEU A 106 10.13 5.52 10.11
N ASP A 107 11.45 5.74 10.14
CA ASP A 107 12.11 6.38 11.29
C ASP A 107 11.62 7.79 11.57
N GLU A 108 11.33 8.57 10.53
CA GLU A 108 10.83 9.95 10.66
C GLU A 108 9.36 10.01 11.11
N VAL A 109 8.59 8.97 10.80
CA VAL A 109 7.12 8.93 10.97
C VAL A 109 6.67 8.01 12.10
N ARG A 110 7.56 7.19 12.67
CA ARG A 110 7.24 6.16 13.68
C ARG A 110 6.58 6.71 14.94
N ARG A 111 6.89 7.96 15.31
CA ARG A 111 6.31 8.63 16.50
C ARG A 111 4.94 9.25 16.22
N HIS A 112 4.49 9.27 14.98
CA HIS A 112 3.17 9.77 14.66
C HIS A 112 2.12 8.80 15.20
N ARG A 113 1.14 9.30 15.96
CA ARG A 113 0.09 8.49 16.62
C ARG A 113 -0.66 7.54 15.68
N GLY A 114 -0.83 7.93 14.42
CA GLY A 114 -1.48 7.11 13.40
C GLY A 114 -0.60 6.00 12.80
N VAL A 115 0.70 5.99 13.09
CA VAL A 115 1.71 5.08 12.50
C VAL A 115 2.37 4.22 13.57
N GLU A 116 2.54 4.73 14.79
CA GLU A 116 3.21 4.08 15.93
C GLU A 116 2.88 2.59 16.06
N TRP A 117 1.59 2.26 16.22
CA TRP A 117 1.13 0.87 16.30
C TRP A 117 1.50 0.01 15.07
N ALA A 118 1.37 0.55 13.87
CA ALA A 118 1.68 -0.20 12.65
C ALA A 118 3.20 -0.37 12.47
N GLY A 119 3.98 0.62 12.92
CA GLY A 119 5.43 0.56 12.96
C GLY A 119 5.92 -0.54 13.91
N GLU A 120 5.36 -0.61 15.12
CA GLU A 120 5.63 -1.70 16.07
C GLU A 120 5.28 -3.07 15.48
N LEU A 121 4.13 -3.18 14.79
CA LEU A 121 3.75 -4.41 14.10
C LEU A 121 4.74 -4.78 12.98
N ALA A 122 5.21 -3.80 12.21
CA ALA A 122 6.19 -4.00 11.14
C ALA A 122 7.54 -4.49 11.68
N GLU A 123 8.05 -3.85 12.73
CA GLU A 123 9.26 -4.29 13.43
C GLU A 123 9.07 -5.72 13.97
N ALA A 124 7.98 -5.97 14.69
CA ALA A 124 7.68 -7.26 15.27
C ALA A 124 7.53 -8.37 14.23
N ALA A 125 7.05 -8.08 13.01
CA ALA A 125 6.86 -9.08 11.96
C ALA A 125 8.10 -9.29 11.06
N SER A 126 9.06 -8.36 11.08
CA SER A 126 10.26 -8.40 10.23
C SER A 126 11.48 -9.01 10.92
N CYS A 127 11.48 -9.11 12.25
CA CYS A 127 12.56 -9.73 13.02
C CYS A 127 12.45 -11.27 13.10
N PRO A 128 13.56 -12.03 13.17
CA PRO A 128 13.54 -13.49 13.31
C PRO A 128 12.77 -13.99 14.55
N ASP A 129 12.81 -13.21 15.65
CA ASP A 129 12.08 -13.47 16.90
C ASP A 129 10.59 -13.11 16.83
N ALA A 130 10.08 -12.70 15.65
CA ALA A 130 8.67 -12.43 15.39
C ALA A 130 7.76 -13.59 15.82
N ARG A 131 8.24 -14.83 15.68
CA ARG A 131 7.48 -16.05 16.03
C ARG A 131 7.22 -16.17 17.54
N SER A 132 8.01 -15.50 18.37
CA SER A 132 7.89 -15.46 19.83
C SER A 132 7.13 -14.23 20.35
N SER A 133 6.70 -13.33 19.46
CA SER A 133 5.98 -12.12 19.84
C SER A 133 4.59 -12.42 20.42
N ALA A 134 4.28 -11.88 21.61
CA ALA A 134 2.95 -11.92 22.22
C ALA A 134 1.87 -11.14 21.43
N PHE A 135 2.26 -10.50 20.32
CA PHE A 135 1.39 -9.68 19.52
C PHE A 135 0.51 -10.53 18.61
N ARG A 136 -0.77 -10.65 18.93
CA ARG A 136 -1.72 -11.48 18.18
C ARG A 136 -1.81 -11.10 16.70
N CYS A 137 -1.74 -9.80 16.38
CA CYS A 137 -1.69 -9.34 15.00
C CYS A 137 -0.44 -9.82 14.24
N CYS A 138 0.71 -10.00 14.92
CA CYS A 138 1.93 -10.50 14.28
C CYS A 138 1.73 -11.93 13.74
N ARG A 139 1.07 -12.80 14.52
CA ARG A 139 0.74 -14.16 14.07
C ARG A 139 -0.13 -14.15 12.82
N SER A 140 -1.19 -13.33 12.80
CA SER A 140 -2.06 -13.19 11.63
C SER A 140 -1.31 -12.62 10.41
N ILE A 141 -0.39 -11.67 10.62
CA ILE A 141 0.46 -11.15 9.54
C ILE A 141 1.38 -12.23 8.96
N LEU A 142 1.98 -13.08 9.81
CA LEU A 142 2.81 -14.19 9.33
C LEU A 142 1.99 -15.24 8.56
N GLN A 143 0.77 -15.53 9.02
CA GLN A 143 -0.14 -16.42 8.30
C GLN A 143 -0.57 -15.82 6.96
N LEU A 144 -0.92 -14.54 6.95
CA LEU A 144 -1.24 -13.80 5.72
C LEU A 144 -0.04 -13.80 4.75
N ARG A 145 1.18 -13.57 5.23
CA ARG A 145 2.41 -13.67 4.41
C ARG A 145 2.51 -15.04 3.74
N ASN A 146 2.28 -16.12 4.48
CA ASN A 146 2.34 -17.47 3.93
C ASN A 146 1.25 -17.70 2.87
N GLN A 147 0.03 -17.22 3.12
CA GLN A 147 -1.06 -17.28 2.14
C GLN A 147 -0.69 -16.51 0.86
N LEU A 148 -0.15 -15.30 0.99
CA LEU A 148 0.28 -14.46 -0.13
C LEU A 148 1.44 -15.07 -0.93
N ALA A 149 2.40 -15.73 -0.26
CA ALA A 149 3.54 -16.37 -0.90
C ALA A 149 3.14 -17.55 -1.80
N ALA A 150 2.02 -18.20 -1.50
CA ALA A 150 1.48 -19.29 -2.31
C ALA A 150 0.73 -18.80 -3.57
N LEU A 151 0.43 -17.50 -3.66
CA LEU A 151 -0.35 -16.95 -4.78
C LEU A 151 0.51 -16.71 -6.02
N PRO A 152 -0.08 -16.79 -7.22
CA PRO A 152 0.59 -16.38 -8.45
C PRO A 152 1.09 -14.94 -8.36
N ARG A 153 2.26 -14.65 -8.92
CA ARG A 153 2.77 -13.27 -8.92
C ARG A 153 1.87 -12.37 -9.76
N VAL A 154 1.45 -11.25 -9.19
CA VAL A 154 0.77 -10.16 -9.91
C VAL A 154 1.82 -9.14 -10.32
N THR A 155 1.70 -8.59 -11.53
CA THR A 155 2.55 -7.49 -11.99
C THR A 155 1.70 -6.23 -12.06
N VAL A 156 1.91 -5.33 -11.10
CA VAL A 156 1.42 -3.95 -11.17
C VAL A 156 2.59 -3.07 -11.63
N ARG A 157 2.31 -2.04 -12.44
CA ARG A 157 3.29 -1.02 -12.82
C ARG A 157 2.79 0.34 -12.37
N LEU A 158 3.58 1.01 -11.55
CA LEU A 158 3.35 2.41 -11.17
C LEU A 158 3.97 3.31 -12.23
N ARG A 159 3.21 4.27 -12.75
CA ARG A 159 3.77 5.28 -13.64
C ARG A 159 4.71 6.17 -12.84
N ARG A 160 5.77 6.66 -13.48
CA ARG A 160 6.64 7.68 -12.88
C ARG A 160 5.89 9.01 -12.77
N GLY A 161 6.12 9.72 -11.68
CA GLY A 161 5.69 11.09 -11.51
C GLY A 161 6.42 12.04 -12.45
N LEU A 162 5.82 13.19 -12.73
CA LEU A 162 6.49 14.27 -13.44
C LEU A 162 7.39 15.04 -12.47
N THR A 163 8.51 15.57 -12.98
CA THR A 163 9.31 16.55 -12.25
C THR A 163 8.49 17.83 -12.05
N PRO A 164 8.81 18.65 -11.02
CA PRO A 164 8.11 19.93 -10.80
C PRO A 164 8.07 20.81 -12.06
N ASP A 165 9.20 20.95 -12.76
CA ASP A 165 9.29 21.74 -14.00
C ASP A 165 8.42 21.17 -15.12
N ALA A 166 8.38 19.84 -15.27
CA ALA A 166 7.54 19.18 -16.27
C ALA A 166 6.05 19.32 -15.93
N LEU A 167 5.70 19.30 -14.64
CA LEU A 167 4.34 19.54 -14.17
C LEU A 167 3.90 20.99 -14.45
N GLU A 168 4.78 21.97 -14.19
CA GLU A 168 4.51 23.38 -14.46
C GLU A 168 4.41 23.68 -15.96
N ALA A 169 5.31 23.12 -16.77
CA ALA A 169 5.25 23.23 -18.22
C ALA A 169 3.93 22.67 -18.77
N ARG A 170 3.51 21.51 -18.25
CA ARG A 170 2.23 20.89 -18.62
C ARG A 170 1.04 21.72 -18.18
N ALA A 171 1.03 22.22 -16.95
CA ALA A 171 -0.04 23.10 -16.45
C ALA A 171 -0.15 24.37 -17.31
N SER A 172 0.98 24.95 -17.71
CA SER A 172 1.04 26.11 -18.59
C SER A 172 0.50 25.80 -19.99
N ALA A 173 0.85 24.64 -20.57
CA ALA A 173 0.33 24.18 -21.85
C ALA A 173 -1.20 23.96 -21.82
N VAL A 174 -1.72 23.33 -20.76
CA VAL A 174 -3.17 23.14 -20.56
C VAL A 174 -3.90 24.48 -20.44
N ARG A 175 -3.36 25.43 -19.65
CA ARG A 175 -3.94 26.78 -19.53
C ARG A 175 -3.90 27.55 -20.84
N ALA A 176 -2.87 27.36 -21.67
CA ALA A 176 -2.78 27.97 -22.99
C ALA A 176 -3.82 27.37 -23.96
N ALA A 177 -3.95 26.04 -24.00
CA ALA A 177 -4.95 25.34 -24.81
C ALA A 177 -6.39 25.77 -24.44
N TYR A 178 -6.68 25.89 -23.15
CA TYR A 178 -7.98 26.35 -22.66
C TYR A 178 -8.26 27.81 -23.06
N ARG A 179 -7.28 28.72 -22.91
CA ARG A 179 -7.40 30.12 -23.33
C ARG A 179 -7.62 30.28 -24.83
N ASN A 180 -7.11 29.35 -25.64
CA ASN A 180 -7.29 29.35 -27.09
C ASN A 180 -8.58 28.65 -27.55
N GLY A 181 -9.51 28.33 -26.64
CA GLY A 181 -10.81 27.72 -26.95
C GLY A 181 -10.77 26.20 -27.21
N GLY A 182 -9.62 25.56 -27.03
CA GLY A 182 -9.44 24.12 -27.27
C GLY A 182 -9.72 23.27 -26.03
N LEU A 183 -10.99 23.18 -25.60
CA LEU A 183 -11.40 22.39 -24.43
C LEU A 183 -10.99 20.91 -24.57
N ASP A 184 -11.28 20.29 -25.71
CA ASP A 184 -10.93 18.88 -25.96
C ASP A 184 -9.42 18.65 -25.96
N THR A 185 -8.66 19.59 -26.52
CA THR A 185 -7.19 19.58 -26.52
C THR A 185 -6.63 19.73 -25.11
N ALA A 186 -7.18 20.64 -24.31
CA ALA A 186 -6.82 20.82 -22.91
C ALA A 186 -7.13 19.57 -22.07
N LEU A 187 -8.29 18.94 -22.29
CA LEU A 187 -8.68 17.69 -21.61
C LEU A 187 -7.78 16.52 -22.01
N ALA A 188 -7.42 16.39 -23.29
CA ALA A 188 -6.48 15.38 -23.75
C ALA A 188 -5.10 15.58 -23.08
N MET A 189 -4.61 16.81 -23.04
CA MET A 189 -3.35 17.15 -22.35
C MET A 189 -3.40 16.91 -20.83
N ALA A 190 -4.55 17.05 -20.19
CA ALA A 190 -4.72 16.83 -18.75
C ALA A 190 -4.83 15.35 -18.35
N ARG A 191 -5.08 14.43 -19.28
CA ARG A 191 -5.28 12.99 -19.00
C ARG A 191 -3.99 12.14 -18.99
N HIS A 192 -2.90 12.62 -19.61
CA HIS A 192 -1.62 11.91 -19.78
C HIS A 192 -0.52 12.39 -18.84
#